data_AF-A0AAD9GKX9-F1
#
_entry.id   AF-A0AAD9GKX9-F1
#
_cell.length_a   1.000
_cell.length_b   1.000
_cell.length_c   1.000
_cell.angle_alpha   90.00
_cell.angle_beta   90.00
_cell.angle_gamma   90.00
#
_symmetry.space_group_name_H-M   'P 1'
#
loop_
_entity.id
_entity.type
_entity.pdbx_description
1 polymer ?
#
loop_
_entity_poly.entity_id
_entity_poly.type
_entity_poly.pdbx_seq_one_letter_code
_entity_poly.pdbx_strand_id
1 'polypeptide(L)'
;MYTGSTSSGCANAVFAEIRNTPLESLNTEGFRRRLSAAISHSVGNNSEPCDEDECRLEDKLRIASMYNVHFLPLDTGGATGQAHVYSFDGFPGLYVVRNFLTKAQCEVLLCKTLTEYINPPSNSNLFQLNPKLSGPIWPSDDFRKLRWATIGHMYDWGCRSYRGYAKFPDLLVNISMNLLTHFDGHFIPDAAIINCYTKGYFLRLHKDDAEETDDAVLNISLGAPGIFAVGGHDQRTIPVALVVDSGSVVVMAQDSRFCLHGIVKLLKYSKPGYVCHGNATTGDALEYTYAQPRLEKVIPQCPDLAFAGVHCESSALESIRSLASDTRVSVSIRRAKESIVTS
;
A
#
# COMPACT_ATOMS: atom_id res chain seq x y z
N MET A 1 14.62 -0.41 -12.95
CA MET A 1 14.04 0.91 -12.59
C MET A 1 13.35 1.43 -13.84
N TYR A 2 12.01 1.43 -13.88
CA TYR A 2 11.23 1.62 -15.12
C TYR A 2 11.56 2.95 -15.82
N THR A 3 12.42 2.88 -16.84
CA THR A 3 12.70 3.97 -17.78
C THR A 3 11.81 3.81 -19.01
N GLY A 4 11.06 4.85 -19.36
CA GLY A 4 10.70 5.09 -20.77
C GLY A 4 9.32 4.67 -21.26
N SER A 5 8.29 4.60 -20.41
CA SER A 5 6.91 4.50 -20.88
C SER A 5 6.04 5.53 -20.15
N THR A 6 5.82 6.68 -20.79
CA THR A 6 4.61 7.47 -20.55
C THR A 6 3.45 6.68 -21.15
N SER A 7 3.03 5.59 -20.50
CA SER A 7 1.81 4.91 -20.93
C SER A 7 0.66 5.88 -20.69
N SER A 8 0.10 6.38 -21.80
CA SER A 8 -1.16 7.11 -21.81
C SER A 8 -2.21 6.23 -21.14
N GLY A 9 -2.92 6.79 -20.16
CA GLY A 9 -3.97 6.06 -19.47
C GLY A 9 -4.50 6.78 -18.26
N CYS A 10 -5.77 6.52 -17.97
CA CYS A 10 -6.51 7.17 -16.89
C CYS A 10 -5.86 6.90 -15.53
N ALA A 11 -5.29 5.71 -15.31
CA ALA A 11 -4.65 5.40 -14.04
C ALA A 11 -3.41 6.25 -13.76
N ASN A 12 -2.54 6.44 -14.76
CA ASN A 12 -1.41 7.35 -14.66
C ASN A 12 -1.85 8.82 -14.53
N ALA A 13 -2.91 9.24 -15.22
CA ALA A 13 -3.45 10.59 -15.10
C ALA A 13 -3.93 10.88 -13.68
N VAL A 14 -4.74 9.98 -13.10
CA VAL A 14 -5.23 10.09 -11.72
C VAL A 14 -4.08 10.06 -10.72
N PHE A 15 -3.10 9.17 -10.90
CA PHE A 15 -1.90 9.11 -10.07
C PHE A 15 -1.13 10.44 -10.08
N ALA A 16 -0.91 11.02 -11.26
CA ALA A 16 -0.20 12.29 -11.42
C ALA A 16 -0.96 13.46 -10.77
N GLU A 17 -2.27 13.53 -10.97
CA GLU A 17 -3.10 14.61 -10.41
C GLU A 17 -3.15 14.59 -8.88
N ILE A 18 -3.32 13.40 -8.27
CA ILE A 18 -3.28 13.26 -6.81
C ILE A 18 -1.91 13.67 -6.26
N ARG A 19 -0.83 13.22 -6.93
CA ARG A 19 0.52 13.51 -6.49
C ARG A 19 0.78 15.01 -6.44
N ASN A 20 0.43 15.71 -7.51
CA ASN A 20 0.74 17.12 -7.72
C ASN A 20 -0.23 18.06 -6.98
N THR A 21 -1.38 17.57 -6.53
CA THR A 21 -2.35 18.36 -5.76
C THR A 21 -1.93 18.43 -4.27
N PRO A 22 -1.84 19.63 -3.66
CA PRO A 22 -1.65 19.79 -2.21
C PRO A 22 -2.72 19.05 -1.41
N LEU A 23 -2.40 18.56 -0.21
CA LEU A 23 -3.30 17.70 0.58
C LEU A 23 -4.64 18.40 0.87
N GLU A 24 -4.58 19.66 1.28
CA GLU A 24 -5.70 20.55 1.57
C GLU A 24 -6.57 20.87 0.34
N SER A 25 -6.04 20.64 -0.86
CA SER A 25 -6.74 20.85 -2.13
C SER A 25 -7.34 19.57 -2.71
N LEU A 26 -7.04 18.39 -2.14
CA LEU A 26 -7.63 17.13 -2.57
C LEU A 26 -9.15 17.15 -2.33
N ASN A 27 -9.90 16.42 -3.15
CA ASN A 27 -11.36 16.27 -3.07
C ASN A 27 -12.18 17.56 -3.28
N THR A 28 -11.54 18.71 -3.50
CA THR A 28 -12.21 19.95 -3.89
C THR A 28 -12.79 19.87 -5.30
N GLU A 29 -13.79 20.68 -5.62
CA GLU A 29 -14.33 20.80 -6.98
C GLU A 29 -13.22 21.17 -7.99
N GLY A 30 -12.31 22.06 -7.61
CA GLY A 30 -11.16 22.42 -8.43
C GLY A 30 -10.22 21.24 -8.73
N PHE A 31 -10.03 20.32 -7.78
CA PHE A 31 -9.31 19.07 -8.01
C PHE A 31 -10.04 18.16 -9.01
N ARG A 32 -11.35 17.94 -8.82
CA ARG A 32 -12.14 17.10 -9.74
C ARG A 32 -12.19 17.65 -11.16
N ARG A 33 -12.20 18.99 -11.32
CA ARG A 33 -12.10 19.66 -12.62
C ARG A 33 -10.77 19.41 -13.32
N ARG A 34 -9.65 19.54 -12.61
CA ARG A 34 -8.31 19.22 -13.15
C ARG A 34 -8.18 17.74 -13.51
N LEU A 35 -8.72 16.87 -12.65
CA LEU A 35 -8.75 15.43 -12.90
C LEU A 35 -9.53 15.08 -14.17
N SER A 36 -10.69 15.68 -14.37
CA SER A 36 -11.50 15.51 -15.58
C SER A 36 -10.72 15.91 -16.83
N ALA A 37 -10.06 17.08 -16.80
CA ALA A 37 -9.21 17.53 -17.92
C ALA A 37 -8.04 16.58 -18.20
N ALA A 38 -7.38 16.07 -17.15
CA ALA A 38 -6.30 15.10 -17.29
C ALA A 38 -6.78 13.77 -17.89
N ILE A 39 -7.97 13.30 -17.50
CA ILE A 39 -8.59 12.10 -18.06
C ILE A 39 -8.95 12.31 -19.54
N SER A 40 -9.59 13.42 -19.91
CA SER A 40 -9.90 13.75 -21.31
C SER A 40 -8.64 13.72 -22.18
N HIS A 41 -7.55 14.35 -21.72
CA HIS A 41 -6.27 14.35 -22.44
C HIS A 41 -5.64 12.95 -22.53
N SER A 42 -5.83 12.11 -21.51
CA SER A 42 -5.30 10.74 -21.52
C SER A 42 -6.02 9.82 -22.51
N VAL A 43 -7.31 10.05 -22.76
CA VAL A 43 -8.14 9.26 -23.69
C VAL A 43 -7.99 9.76 -25.13
N GLY A 44 -7.98 11.08 -25.36
CA GLY A 44 -7.88 11.67 -26.69
C GLY A 44 -6.54 11.46 -27.42
N ASN A 45 -5.52 10.92 -26.74
CA ASN A 45 -4.24 10.54 -27.35
C ASN A 45 -4.18 9.08 -27.85
N ASN A 46 -5.25 8.30 -27.71
CA ASN A 46 -5.37 6.99 -28.36
C ASN A 46 -6.03 7.18 -29.74
N SER A 47 -5.41 6.65 -30.79
CA SER A 47 -5.76 6.90 -32.20
C SER A 47 -7.13 6.36 -32.60
N GLU A 48 -7.88 7.23 -33.32
CA GLU A 48 -9.22 7.09 -33.93
C GLU A 48 -10.40 6.83 -32.97
N PRO A 49 -11.31 7.80 -32.76
CA PRO A 49 -12.48 7.59 -31.91
C PRO A 49 -13.52 6.70 -32.62
N CYS A 50 -13.92 5.62 -31.97
CA CYS A 50 -15.15 4.89 -32.28
C CYS A 50 -16.26 5.29 -31.29
N ASP A 51 -17.53 5.09 -31.64
CA ASP A 51 -18.68 5.45 -30.77
C ASP A 51 -18.61 4.78 -29.38
N GLU A 52 -17.97 3.61 -29.28
CA GLU A 52 -17.71 2.96 -27.99
C GLU A 52 -16.70 3.74 -27.12
N ASP A 53 -15.73 4.43 -27.71
CA ASP A 53 -14.72 5.21 -26.99
C ASP A 53 -15.26 6.55 -26.47
N GLU A 54 -16.25 7.16 -27.13
CA GLU A 54 -16.95 8.35 -26.64
C GLU A 54 -17.83 8.03 -25.42
N CYS A 55 -18.63 6.95 -25.49
CA CYS A 55 -19.43 6.46 -24.36
C CYS A 55 -18.53 6.13 -23.15
N ARG A 56 -17.36 5.52 -23.41
CA ARG A 56 -16.34 5.22 -22.38
C ARG A 56 -15.68 6.47 -21.80
N LEU A 57 -15.61 7.58 -22.53
CA LEU A 57 -15.09 8.84 -22.02
C LEU A 57 -16.10 9.53 -21.10
N GLU A 58 -17.39 9.58 -21.49
CA GLU A 58 -18.45 10.16 -20.67
C GLU A 58 -18.55 9.50 -19.29
N ASP A 59 -18.52 8.17 -19.25
CA ASP A 59 -18.51 7.40 -17.99
C ASP A 59 -17.30 7.76 -17.11
N LYS A 60 -16.12 7.91 -17.72
CA LYS A 60 -14.90 8.28 -16.99
C LYS A 60 -14.94 9.70 -16.46
N LEU A 61 -15.54 10.64 -17.20
CA LEU A 61 -15.73 12.02 -16.76
C LEU A 61 -16.78 12.11 -15.64
N ARG A 62 -17.82 11.28 -15.70
CA ARG A 62 -18.77 11.11 -14.59
C ARG A 62 -18.07 10.54 -13.35
N ILE A 63 -17.20 9.55 -13.50
CA ILE A 63 -16.38 9.06 -12.37
C ILE A 63 -15.50 10.20 -11.83
N ALA A 64 -14.83 10.96 -12.70
CA ALA A 64 -13.94 12.05 -12.29
C ALA A 64 -14.67 13.15 -11.50
N SER A 65 -15.92 13.47 -11.86
CA SER A 65 -16.75 14.46 -11.14
C SER A 65 -17.21 13.99 -9.76
N MET A 66 -17.16 12.68 -9.49
CA MET A 66 -17.47 12.05 -8.20
C MET A 66 -16.23 11.54 -7.46
N TYR A 67 -15.03 11.81 -7.98
CA TYR A 67 -13.80 11.20 -7.48
C TYR A 67 -13.34 11.81 -6.17
N ASN A 68 -13.04 10.95 -5.19
CA ASN A 68 -12.41 11.32 -3.93
C ASN A 68 -11.23 10.39 -3.63
N VAL A 69 -10.18 10.95 -3.02
CA VAL A 69 -9.25 10.19 -2.19
C VAL A 69 -9.97 9.86 -0.89
N HIS A 70 -10.02 8.58 -0.54
CA HIS A 70 -10.75 8.09 0.63
C HIS A 70 -9.93 8.24 1.91
N PHE A 71 -10.56 8.83 2.93
CA PHE A 71 -10.05 8.94 4.29
C PHE A 71 -10.91 8.04 5.19
N LEU A 72 -10.46 6.80 5.37
CA LEU A 72 -11.21 5.83 6.16
C LEU A 72 -11.21 6.23 7.64
N PRO A 73 -12.35 6.13 8.33
CA PRO A 73 -12.42 6.48 9.74
C PRO A 73 -11.48 5.59 10.57
N LEU A 74 -10.82 6.22 11.52
CA LEU A 74 -9.94 5.56 12.50
C LEU A 74 -10.72 4.98 13.68
N ASP A 75 -11.83 5.62 14.03
CA ASP A 75 -12.65 5.29 15.19
C ASP A 75 -14.12 5.36 14.77
N THR A 76 -14.78 4.22 14.73
CA THR A 76 -16.22 4.07 14.45
C THR A 76 -17.04 4.12 15.74
N GLY A 77 -16.43 4.39 16.91
CA GLY A 77 -17.13 4.55 18.17
C GLY A 77 -16.90 3.42 19.18
N GLY A 78 -15.65 3.19 19.59
CA GLY A 78 -15.41 2.92 21.02
C GLY A 78 -15.16 1.48 21.51
N ALA A 79 -14.62 0.55 20.73
CA ALA A 79 -14.13 -0.73 21.26
C ALA A 79 -12.61 -0.88 21.09
N THR A 80 -11.86 -0.74 22.18
CA THR A 80 -10.45 -1.12 22.26
C THR A 80 -10.29 -2.60 21.86
N GLY A 81 -9.27 -2.94 21.05
CA GLY A 81 -9.02 -4.32 20.66
C GLY A 81 -9.71 -4.78 19.36
N GLN A 82 -10.36 -3.87 18.62
CA GLN A 82 -10.97 -4.17 17.32
C GLN A 82 -10.28 -3.51 16.13
N ALA A 83 -10.32 -4.18 15.00
CA ALA A 83 -9.86 -3.73 13.68
C ALA A 83 -11.00 -3.79 12.67
N HIS A 84 -10.97 -2.89 11.69
CA HIS A 84 -12.07 -2.68 10.74
C HIS A 84 -11.61 -3.02 9.34
N VAL A 85 -12.33 -3.91 8.67
CA VAL A 85 -12.04 -4.34 7.30
C VAL A 85 -12.98 -3.58 6.36
N TYR A 86 -12.41 -2.80 5.44
CA TYR A 86 -13.16 -2.07 4.41
C TYR A 86 -12.96 -2.72 3.04
N SER A 87 -14.04 -2.87 2.28
CA SER A 87 -14.06 -3.21 0.85
C SER A 87 -14.39 -1.97 0.01
N PHE A 88 -14.21 -2.04 -1.31
CA PHE A 88 -14.41 -0.91 -2.23
C PHE A 88 -15.20 -1.33 -3.47
N ASP A 89 -16.26 -0.58 -3.79
CA ASP A 89 -17.09 -0.86 -4.96
C ASP A 89 -16.27 -0.86 -6.25
N GLY A 90 -16.41 -1.92 -7.06
CA GLY A 90 -15.67 -2.09 -8.32
C GLY A 90 -14.26 -2.68 -8.18
N PHE A 91 -13.80 -3.00 -6.97
CA PHE A 91 -12.50 -3.61 -6.71
C PHE A 91 -12.64 -4.90 -5.86
N PRO A 92 -13.19 -5.98 -6.43
CA PRO A 92 -13.34 -7.24 -5.71
C PRO A 92 -11.97 -7.78 -5.25
N GLY A 93 -11.91 -8.22 -4.00
CA GLY A 93 -10.69 -8.69 -3.36
C GLY A 93 -9.73 -7.60 -2.86
N LEU A 94 -10.06 -6.31 -3.01
CA LEU A 94 -9.34 -5.22 -2.34
C LEU A 94 -9.93 -4.99 -0.95
N TYR A 95 -9.11 -5.17 0.07
CA TYR A 95 -9.47 -4.84 1.44
C TYR A 95 -8.45 -3.92 2.10
N VAL A 96 -8.94 -3.06 2.98
CA VAL A 96 -8.09 -2.21 3.83
C VAL A 96 -8.47 -2.45 5.28
N VAL A 97 -7.53 -2.98 6.04
CA VAL A 97 -7.69 -3.31 7.45
C VAL A 97 -7.07 -2.20 8.28
N ARG A 98 -7.92 -1.52 9.03
CA ARG A 98 -7.56 -0.38 9.89
C ARG A 98 -7.45 -0.86 11.34
N ASN A 99 -6.45 -0.33 12.04
CA ASN A 99 -6.21 -0.62 13.46
C ASN A 99 -5.93 -2.10 13.77
N PHE A 100 -5.40 -2.90 12.84
CA PHE A 100 -5.07 -4.30 13.12
C PHE A 100 -3.88 -4.45 14.07
N LEU A 101 -2.83 -3.65 13.86
CA LEU A 101 -1.67 -3.58 14.75
C LEU A 101 -1.82 -2.38 15.71
N THR A 102 -1.49 -2.60 16.98
CA THR A 102 -1.40 -1.49 17.95
C THR A 102 -0.20 -0.60 17.63
N LYS A 103 -0.16 0.61 18.20
CA LYS A 103 0.98 1.51 18.05
C LYS A 103 2.29 0.85 18.52
N ALA A 104 2.27 0.15 19.65
CA ALA A 104 3.44 -0.54 20.19
C ALA A 104 3.90 -1.67 19.26
N GLN A 105 2.96 -2.46 18.73
CA GLN A 105 3.25 -3.51 17.75
C GLN A 105 3.86 -2.93 16.45
N CYS A 106 3.36 -1.78 15.98
CA CYS A 106 3.95 -1.07 14.83
C CYS A 106 5.41 -0.64 15.10
N GLU A 107 5.69 -0.09 16.29
CA GLU A 107 7.04 0.33 16.68
C GLU A 107 8.00 -0.87 16.73
N VAL A 108 7.58 -1.98 17.32
CA VAL A 108 8.36 -3.23 17.38
C VAL A 108 8.60 -3.78 15.98
N LEU A 109 7.56 -3.90 15.15
CA LEU A 109 7.70 -4.41 13.79
C LEU A 109 8.61 -3.53 12.93
N LEU A 110 8.49 -2.21 13.03
CA LEU A 110 9.37 -1.28 12.34
C LEU A 110 10.81 -1.40 12.83
N CYS A 111 11.02 -1.54 14.14
CA CYS A 111 12.34 -1.79 14.70
C CYS A 111 12.96 -3.05 14.12
N LYS A 112 12.30 -4.21 14.20
CA LYS A 112 12.80 -5.48 13.64
C LYS A 112 13.05 -5.39 12.13
N THR A 113 12.19 -4.68 11.41
CA THR A 113 12.37 -4.45 9.98
C THR A 113 13.69 -3.74 9.69
N LEU A 114 14.00 -2.68 10.45
CA LEU A 114 15.19 -1.86 10.22
C LEU A 114 16.47 -2.45 10.83
N THR A 115 16.38 -3.17 11.94
CA THR A 115 17.54 -3.76 12.62
C THR A 115 17.92 -5.14 12.07
N GLU A 116 16.99 -5.85 11.43
CA GLU A 116 17.23 -7.22 10.96
C GLU A 116 16.83 -7.42 9.50
N TYR A 117 15.58 -7.15 9.13
CA TYR A 117 15.05 -7.69 7.87
C TYR A 117 15.64 -7.05 6.63
N ILE A 118 16.06 -5.78 6.70
CA ILE A 118 16.72 -5.08 5.60
C ILE A 118 18.21 -5.44 5.45
N ASN A 119 18.80 -6.09 6.45
CA ASN A 119 20.24 -6.35 6.51
C ASN A 119 20.60 -7.70 5.88
N PRO A 120 21.83 -7.87 5.36
CA PRO A 120 22.34 -9.17 4.92
C PRO A 120 22.11 -10.25 6.00
N PRO A 121 21.71 -11.50 5.63
CA PRO A 121 21.73 -12.07 4.28
C PRO A 121 20.55 -11.68 3.38
N SER A 122 19.60 -10.85 3.85
CA SER A 122 18.58 -10.28 2.96
C SER A 122 19.22 -9.46 1.83
N ASN A 123 18.56 -9.43 0.68
CA ASN A 123 19.01 -8.62 -0.44
C ASN A 123 18.44 -7.21 -0.33
N SER A 124 19.13 -6.23 -0.91
CA SER A 124 18.65 -4.84 -0.99
C SER A 124 19.29 -4.12 -2.16
N ASN A 125 18.75 -2.95 -2.51
CA ASN A 125 19.40 -2.11 -3.53
C ASN A 125 20.82 -1.70 -3.14
N LEU A 126 21.15 -1.67 -1.84
CA LEU A 126 22.49 -1.36 -1.36
C LEU A 126 23.41 -2.58 -1.42
N PHE A 127 22.91 -3.76 -1.08
CA PHE A 127 23.66 -5.00 -1.21
C PHE A 127 23.99 -5.33 -2.67
N GLN A 128 23.07 -5.10 -3.61
CA GLN A 128 23.35 -5.26 -5.04
C GLN A 128 24.45 -4.31 -5.54
N LEU A 129 24.49 -3.07 -5.02
CA LEU A 129 25.54 -2.10 -5.36
C LEU A 129 26.88 -2.44 -4.70
N ASN A 130 26.86 -3.00 -3.49
CA ASN A 130 28.04 -3.43 -2.76
C ASN A 130 27.83 -4.79 -2.09
N PRO A 131 28.17 -5.91 -2.75
CA PRO A 131 28.00 -7.26 -2.21
C PRO A 131 28.89 -7.57 -0.99
N LYS A 132 29.82 -6.68 -0.62
CA LYS A 132 30.64 -6.78 0.60
C LYS A 132 30.02 -6.09 1.80
N LEU A 133 28.83 -5.49 1.64
CA LEU A 133 28.09 -4.90 2.75
C LEU A 133 27.80 -5.99 3.79
N SER A 134 28.36 -5.82 4.99
CA SER A 134 28.22 -6.76 6.12
C SER A 134 27.72 -6.10 7.40
N GLY A 135 27.77 -4.77 7.47
CA GLY A 135 27.26 -4.00 8.59
C GLY A 135 25.76 -3.69 8.47
N PRO A 136 25.12 -3.22 9.57
CA PRO A 136 23.71 -2.87 9.57
C PRO A 136 23.47 -1.61 8.71
N ILE A 137 22.46 -1.67 7.84
CA ILE A 137 22.06 -0.56 6.96
C ILE A 137 21.48 0.58 7.80
N TRP A 138 20.59 0.28 8.73
CA TRP A 138 20.15 1.23 9.76
C TRP A 138 20.86 0.89 11.08
N PRO A 139 21.41 1.87 11.83
CA PRO A 139 21.25 3.32 11.67
C PRO A 139 22.35 4.02 10.86
N SER A 140 23.03 3.33 9.93
CA SER A 140 24.13 3.93 9.15
C SER A 140 23.66 5.07 8.23
N ASP A 141 24.62 5.88 7.78
CA ASP A 141 24.39 6.97 6.81
C ASP A 141 23.83 6.48 5.47
N ASP A 142 24.05 5.22 5.12
CA ASP A 142 23.56 4.63 3.87
C ASP A 142 22.06 4.32 3.90
N PHE A 143 21.43 4.32 5.08
CA PHE A 143 19.98 4.10 5.21
C PHE A 143 19.16 5.06 4.33
N ARG A 144 19.60 6.32 4.18
CA ARG A 144 18.93 7.32 3.32
C ARG A 144 18.90 6.94 1.83
N LYS A 145 19.78 6.03 1.41
CA LYS A 145 19.89 5.50 0.04
C LYS A 145 19.12 4.19 -0.14
N LEU A 146 18.65 3.57 0.95
CA LEU A 146 17.81 2.37 0.87
C LEU A 146 16.48 2.73 0.22
N ARG A 147 16.03 1.89 -0.71
CA ARG A 147 14.76 2.00 -1.43
C ARG A 147 13.96 0.73 -1.28
N TRP A 148 14.62 -0.42 -1.39
CA TRP A 148 14.00 -1.71 -1.18
C TRP A 148 14.96 -2.72 -0.56
N ALA A 149 14.39 -3.68 0.16
CA ALA A 149 15.02 -4.92 0.58
C ALA A 149 14.07 -6.10 0.33
N THR A 150 14.61 -7.31 0.21
CA THR A 150 13.84 -8.55 0.05
C THR A 150 14.33 -9.63 1.01
N ILE A 151 13.39 -10.35 1.63
CA ILE A 151 13.64 -11.39 2.63
C ILE A 151 12.70 -12.58 2.37
N GLY A 152 13.09 -13.78 2.81
CA GLY A 152 12.44 -15.01 2.37
C GLY A 152 12.98 -15.41 1.00
N HIS A 153 12.11 -15.86 0.11
CA HIS A 153 12.43 -15.91 -1.31
C HIS A 153 12.67 -14.49 -1.84
N MET A 154 13.87 -14.23 -2.35
CA MET A 154 14.27 -12.87 -2.72
C MET A 154 13.90 -12.56 -4.17
N TYR A 155 13.17 -11.47 -4.38
CA TYR A 155 12.82 -11.03 -5.73
C TYR A 155 14.04 -10.47 -6.48
N ASP A 156 14.30 -11.00 -7.67
CA ASP A 156 15.31 -10.54 -8.61
C ASP A 156 14.65 -9.63 -9.66
N TRP A 157 14.93 -8.34 -9.59
CA TRP A 157 14.39 -7.33 -10.50
C TRP A 157 14.80 -7.50 -11.96
N GLY A 158 15.98 -8.10 -12.22
CA GLY A 158 16.49 -8.29 -13.58
C GLY A 158 15.80 -9.44 -14.28
N CYS A 159 15.61 -10.55 -13.56
CA CYS A 159 14.95 -11.74 -14.11
C CYS A 159 13.45 -11.82 -13.81
N ARG A 160 12.88 -10.85 -13.06
CA ARG A 160 11.49 -10.85 -12.58
C ARG A 160 11.06 -12.20 -12.00
N SER A 161 11.89 -12.76 -11.13
CA SER A 161 11.66 -14.07 -10.52
C SER A 161 12.26 -14.13 -9.12
N TYR A 162 11.83 -15.10 -8.32
CA TYR A 162 12.32 -15.30 -6.97
C TYR A 162 13.55 -16.23 -6.94
N ARG A 163 14.68 -15.72 -6.45
CA ARG A 163 15.99 -16.41 -6.42
C ARG A 163 16.72 -16.19 -5.10
N GLY A 164 17.28 -17.25 -4.56
CA GLY A 164 17.92 -17.21 -3.24
C GLY A 164 16.90 -17.18 -2.10
N TYR A 165 17.37 -17.47 -0.89
CA TYR A 165 16.53 -17.56 0.29
C TYR A 165 17.29 -17.11 1.54
N ALA A 166 16.63 -16.29 2.35
CA ALA A 166 17.00 -16.02 3.74
C ALA A 166 15.82 -16.43 4.62
N LYS A 167 16.08 -16.89 5.85
CA LYS A 167 15.02 -17.33 6.77
C LYS A 167 13.93 -16.26 6.83
N PHE A 168 12.72 -16.64 6.43
CA PHE A 168 11.58 -15.74 6.49
C PHE A 168 11.19 -15.48 7.97
N PRO A 169 10.95 -14.23 8.40
CA PRO A 169 10.74 -13.94 9.82
C PRO A 169 9.45 -14.51 10.40
N ASP A 170 9.57 -15.23 11.52
CA ASP A 170 8.44 -15.85 12.23
C ASP A 170 7.38 -14.80 12.65
N LEU A 171 7.79 -13.56 12.98
CA LEU A 171 6.87 -12.47 13.28
C LEU A 171 5.98 -12.10 12.07
N LEU A 172 6.54 -12.07 10.86
CA LEU A 172 5.76 -11.78 9.65
C LEU A 172 4.79 -12.91 9.33
N VAL A 173 5.19 -14.17 9.59
CA VAL A 173 4.29 -15.33 9.52
C VAL A 173 3.14 -15.16 10.50
N ASN A 174 3.43 -14.93 11.78
CA ASN A 174 2.43 -14.80 12.83
C ASN A 174 1.41 -13.69 12.54
N ILE A 175 1.87 -12.50 12.15
CA ILE A 175 0.97 -11.38 11.81
C ILE A 175 0.09 -11.74 10.61
N SER A 176 0.68 -12.30 9.55
CA SER A 176 -0.05 -12.64 8.32
C SER A 176 -1.12 -13.72 8.58
N MET A 177 -0.75 -14.76 9.32
CA MET A 177 -1.68 -15.85 9.64
C MET A 177 -2.82 -15.40 10.55
N ASN A 178 -2.54 -14.58 11.57
CA ASN A 178 -3.60 -14.03 12.44
C ASN A 178 -4.55 -13.08 11.68
N LEU A 179 -4.07 -12.42 10.63
CA LEU A 179 -4.94 -11.59 9.79
C LEU A 179 -5.79 -12.44 8.87
N LEU A 180 -5.17 -13.39 8.18
CA LEU A 180 -5.79 -14.14 7.08
C LEU A 180 -6.76 -15.22 7.55
N THR A 181 -6.75 -15.62 8.82
CA THR A 181 -7.85 -16.42 9.42
C THR A 181 -9.21 -15.75 9.31
N HIS A 182 -9.26 -14.44 9.07
CA HIS A 182 -10.49 -13.69 8.86
C HIS A 182 -10.85 -13.52 7.38
N PHE A 183 -10.11 -14.11 6.46
CA PHE A 183 -10.36 -14.09 5.02
C PHE A 183 -10.44 -15.53 4.48
N ASP A 184 -11.07 -15.70 3.32
CA ASP A 184 -11.13 -17.01 2.68
C ASP A 184 -9.79 -17.33 2.01
N GLY A 185 -9.15 -18.43 2.39
CA GLY A 185 -7.96 -18.94 1.72
C GLY A 185 -6.91 -19.51 2.66
N HIS A 186 -6.10 -20.41 2.13
CA HIS A 186 -4.85 -20.83 2.76
C HIS A 186 -3.73 -19.94 2.23
N PHE A 187 -2.91 -19.41 3.12
CA PHE A 187 -1.79 -18.55 2.76
C PHE A 187 -0.54 -18.98 3.49
N ILE A 188 0.57 -19.10 2.77
CA ILE A 188 1.87 -19.44 3.35
C ILE A 188 2.83 -18.31 2.99
N PRO A 189 3.09 -17.36 3.90
CA PRO A 189 4.02 -16.28 3.62
C PRO A 189 5.45 -16.83 3.60
N ASP A 190 6.14 -16.64 2.48
CA ASP A 190 7.50 -17.14 2.28
C ASP A 190 8.44 -16.07 1.68
N ALA A 191 7.90 -14.89 1.35
CA ALA A 191 8.63 -13.77 0.76
C ALA A 191 8.05 -12.43 1.22
N ALA A 192 8.93 -11.43 1.35
CA ALA A 192 8.51 -10.06 1.53
C ALA A 192 9.43 -9.09 0.77
N ILE A 193 8.81 -8.05 0.19
CA ILE A 193 9.50 -6.88 -0.34
C ILE A 193 9.25 -5.71 0.63
N ILE A 194 10.33 -5.20 1.20
CA ILE A 194 10.33 -4.05 2.10
C ILE A 194 10.67 -2.82 1.28
N ASN A 195 9.78 -1.84 1.21
CA ASN A 195 10.03 -0.58 0.54
C ASN A 195 10.20 0.55 1.56
N CYS A 196 11.28 1.33 1.43
CA CYS A 196 11.57 2.48 2.28
C CYS A 196 11.37 3.77 1.49
N TYR A 197 10.51 4.65 2.01
CA TYR A 197 10.14 5.90 1.38
C TYR A 197 10.59 7.06 2.25
N THR A 198 11.33 7.97 1.63
CA THR A 198 11.65 9.29 2.18
C THR A 198 10.85 10.36 1.43
N LYS A 199 10.86 11.59 1.95
CA LYS A 199 10.19 12.74 1.32
C LYS A 199 10.58 12.87 -0.15
N GLY A 200 9.58 12.90 -1.03
CA GLY A 200 9.76 13.02 -2.49
C GLY A 200 9.90 11.68 -3.22
N TYR A 201 10.05 10.56 -2.51
CA TYR A 201 9.98 9.23 -3.09
C TYR A 201 8.53 8.74 -3.17
N PHE A 202 8.21 8.06 -4.27
CA PHE A 202 6.90 7.50 -4.58
C PHE A 202 7.12 6.21 -5.37
N LEU A 203 6.16 5.29 -5.33
CA LEU A 203 6.19 4.07 -6.12
C LEU A 203 5.06 4.16 -7.15
N ARG A 204 5.45 4.20 -8.42
CA ARG A 204 4.51 4.24 -9.55
C ARG A 204 3.61 3.01 -9.53
N LEU A 205 2.47 3.12 -10.22
CA LEU A 205 1.58 1.99 -10.46
C LEU A 205 2.35 0.84 -11.13
N HIS A 206 2.33 -0.32 -10.49
CA HIS A 206 2.97 -1.56 -10.95
C HIS A 206 2.11 -2.77 -10.59
N LYS A 207 2.45 -3.92 -11.16
CA LYS A 207 1.86 -5.21 -10.79
C LYS A 207 2.89 -6.05 -10.04
N ASP A 208 2.36 -6.86 -9.13
CA ASP A 208 3.06 -7.99 -8.54
C ASP A 208 2.54 -9.23 -9.30
N ASP A 209 3.30 -9.74 -10.27
CA ASP A 209 2.90 -10.82 -11.18
C ASP A 209 4.01 -11.86 -11.41
N ALA A 210 4.96 -11.91 -10.48
CA ALA A 210 6.15 -12.74 -10.59
C ALA A 210 6.14 -13.94 -9.63
N GLU A 211 5.16 -13.98 -8.73
CA GLU A 211 4.91 -15.12 -7.85
C GLU A 211 4.40 -16.31 -8.67
N GLU A 212 4.72 -17.52 -8.24
CA GLU A 212 4.19 -18.76 -8.83
C GLU A 212 2.77 -19.07 -8.34
N THR A 213 2.19 -18.22 -7.49
CA THR A 213 0.88 -18.43 -6.88
C THR A 213 -0.01 -17.19 -7.02
N ASP A 214 -1.31 -17.45 -7.07
CA ASP A 214 -2.36 -16.41 -7.13
C ASP A 214 -2.81 -15.97 -5.73
N ASP A 215 -2.10 -16.41 -4.69
CA ASP A 215 -2.39 -16.09 -3.29
C ASP A 215 -2.31 -14.58 -3.03
N ALA A 216 -3.10 -14.09 -2.07
CA ALA A 216 -3.21 -12.66 -1.76
C ALA A 216 -1.85 -12.00 -1.43
N VAL A 217 -1.72 -10.70 -1.72
CA VAL A 217 -0.59 -9.88 -1.26
C VAL A 217 -1.04 -9.00 -0.10
N LEU A 218 -0.24 -8.98 0.98
CA LEU A 218 -0.46 -8.16 2.16
C LEU A 218 0.54 -7.00 2.20
N ASN A 219 0.06 -5.76 2.29
CA ASN A 219 0.92 -4.59 2.41
C ASN A 219 0.73 -3.92 3.78
N ILE A 220 1.67 -4.15 4.70
CA ILE A 220 1.68 -3.52 6.02
C ILE A 220 2.35 -2.15 5.91
N SER A 221 1.66 -1.12 6.36
CA SER A 221 2.13 0.26 6.40
C SER A 221 2.74 0.60 7.77
N LEU A 222 3.94 1.15 7.81
CA LEU A 222 4.65 1.56 9.03
C LEU A 222 5.20 2.98 8.90
N GLY A 223 5.10 3.77 9.95
CA GLY A 223 5.58 5.16 9.99
C GLY A 223 4.66 6.14 9.26
N ALA A 224 5.23 7.03 8.46
CA ALA A 224 4.51 8.15 7.88
C ALA A 224 3.33 7.71 6.98
N PRO A 225 2.17 8.39 7.05
CA PRO A 225 1.03 8.09 6.20
C PRO A 225 1.32 8.40 4.72
N GLY A 226 0.61 7.71 3.85
CA GLY A 226 0.67 7.93 2.40
C GLY A 226 -0.65 7.66 1.72
N ILE A 227 -0.76 8.09 0.47
CA ILE A 227 -1.89 7.74 -0.40
C ILE A 227 -1.50 6.51 -1.20
N PHE A 228 -2.22 5.41 -0.99
CA PHE A 228 -2.14 4.19 -1.77
C PHE A 228 -3.19 4.23 -2.88
N ALA A 229 -2.83 3.82 -4.08
CA ALA A 229 -3.75 3.76 -5.22
C ALA A 229 -3.78 2.36 -5.80
N VAL A 230 -4.97 1.90 -6.21
CA VAL A 230 -5.21 0.60 -6.85
C VAL A 230 -6.06 0.83 -8.09
N GLY A 231 -5.51 0.52 -9.25
CA GLY A 231 -6.16 0.55 -10.56
C GLY A 231 -6.76 -0.80 -10.94
N GLY A 232 -7.01 -0.99 -12.23
CA GLY A 232 -7.40 -2.29 -12.78
C GLY A 232 -6.17 -3.10 -13.22
N HIS A 233 -6.41 -4.10 -14.06
CA HIS A 233 -5.36 -4.91 -14.69
C HIS A 233 -4.57 -4.13 -15.76
N ASP A 234 -5.00 -2.92 -16.09
CA ASP A 234 -4.37 -2.05 -17.07
C ASP A 234 -4.56 -0.57 -16.71
N GLN A 235 -3.97 0.30 -17.53
CA GLN A 235 -3.96 1.76 -17.33
C GLN A 235 -5.28 2.46 -17.65
N ARG A 236 -6.32 1.74 -18.11
CA ARG A 236 -7.62 2.32 -18.54
C ARG A 236 -8.57 2.52 -17.37
N THR A 237 -8.51 1.66 -16.36
CA THR A 237 -9.37 1.73 -15.18
C THR A 237 -8.94 2.92 -14.31
N ILE A 238 -9.90 3.75 -13.89
CA ILE A 238 -9.62 4.83 -12.94
C ILE A 238 -9.31 4.17 -11.59
N PRO A 239 -8.17 4.45 -10.94
CA PRO A 239 -7.80 3.80 -9.70
C PRO A 239 -8.61 4.34 -8.54
N VAL A 240 -8.90 3.49 -7.54
CA VAL A 240 -9.30 3.96 -6.22
C VAL A 240 -8.06 4.44 -5.47
N ALA A 241 -8.17 5.53 -4.73
CA ALA A 241 -7.09 6.05 -3.89
C ALA A 241 -7.55 6.23 -2.45
N LEU A 242 -6.71 5.83 -1.50
CA LEU A 242 -7.03 5.90 -0.09
C LEU A 242 -5.80 6.22 0.77
N VAL A 243 -6.02 6.81 1.94
CA VAL A 243 -4.96 7.06 2.90
C VAL A 243 -4.67 5.80 3.72
N VAL A 244 -3.40 5.43 3.79
CA VAL A 244 -2.87 4.36 4.64
C VAL A 244 -1.85 4.92 5.61
N ASP A 245 -2.04 4.66 6.90
CA ASP A 245 -1.15 5.09 7.99
C ASP A 245 -0.51 3.89 8.72
N SER A 246 0.37 4.17 9.67
CA SER A 246 1.06 3.12 10.44
C SER A 246 0.06 2.15 11.08
N GLY A 247 0.22 0.86 10.81
CA GLY A 247 -0.65 -0.23 11.27
C GLY A 247 -1.76 -0.61 10.31
N SER A 248 -1.95 0.13 9.20
CA SER A 248 -2.86 -0.28 8.13
C SER A 248 -2.31 -1.47 7.37
N VAL A 249 -3.18 -2.41 7.03
CA VAL A 249 -2.85 -3.52 6.13
C VAL A 249 -3.75 -3.47 4.91
N VAL A 250 -3.17 -3.33 3.71
CA VAL A 250 -3.91 -3.52 2.46
C VAL A 250 -3.80 -4.99 2.07
N VAL A 251 -4.93 -5.63 1.77
CA VAL A 251 -5.01 -7.00 1.26
C VAL A 251 -5.48 -6.93 -0.18
N MET A 252 -4.70 -7.48 -1.10
CA MET A 252 -5.03 -7.59 -2.52
C MET A 252 -5.16 -9.06 -2.89
N ALA A 253 -6.40 -9.54 -2.96
CA ALA A 253 -6.79 -10.91 -3.30
C ALA A 253 -7.68 -10.92 -4.55
N GLN A 254 -8.03 -12.11 -5.04
CA GLN A 254 -8.95 -12.29 -6.19
C GLN A 254 -8.54 -11.39 -7.37
N ASP A 255 -9.46 -10.70 -8.03
CA ASP A 255 -9.13 -9.83 -9.17
C ASP A 255 -8.15 -8.71 -8.80
N SER A 256 -8.27 -8.17 -7.58
CA SER A 256 -7.39 -7.12 -7.08
C SER A 256 -5.95 -7.58 -6.89
N ARG A 257 -5.68 -8.90 -6.79
CA ARG A 257 -4.33 -9.47 -6.69
C ARG A 257 -3.40 -9.02 -7.83
N PHE A 258 -3.95 -8.82 -9.03
CA PHE A 258 -3.21 -8.48 -10.25
C PHE A 258 -3.42 -7.04 -10.72
N CYS A 259 -4.05 -6.22 -9.87
CA CYS A 259 -4.29 -4.82 -10.15
C CYS A 259 -3.01 -3.99 -10.05
N LEU A 260 -2.92 -2.98 -10.91
CA LEU A 260 -1.90 -1.94 -10.82
C LEU A 260 -2.02 -1.22 -9.48
N HIS A 261 -0.93 -1.03 -8.75
CA HIS A 261 -0.98 -0.33 -7.48
C HIS A 261 0.33 0.40 -7.13
N GLY A 262 0.27 1.31 -6.17
CA GLY A 262 1.45 2.05 -5.74
C GLY A 262 1.18 3.09 -4.64
N ILE A 263 2.26 3.72 -4.19
CA ILE A 263 2.21 4.83 -3.22
C ILE A 263 2.40 6.14 -3.99
N VAL A 264 1.35 6.95 -4.03
CA VAL A 264 1.26 8.18 -4.83
C VAL A 264 2.08 9.31 -4.22
N LYS A 265 1.91 9.53 -2.91
CA LYS A 265 2.62 10.57 -2.15
C LYS A 265 2.62 10.24 -0.66
N LEU A 266 3.68 10.65 0.03
CA LEU A 266 3.72 10.69 1.49
C LEU A 266 3.01 11.96 1.99
N LEU A 267 2.37 11.86 3.15
CA LEU A 267 1.76 12.99 3.83
C LEU A 267 2.68 13.43 4.98
N LYS A 268 2.92 14.74 5.11
CA LYS A 268 3.61 15.28 6.29
C LYS A 268 2.67 15.14 7.49
N TYR A 269 3.15 14.55 8.58
CA TYR A 269 2.31 14.25 9.74
C TYR A 269 2.22 15.43 10.71
N SER A 270 1.00 15.88 10.98
CA SER A 270 0.60 16.44 12.27
C SER A 270 -0.77 15.85 12.62
N LYS A 271 -0.82 14.89 13.54
CA LYS A 271 -2.08 14.35 14.13
C LYS A 271 -2.15 14.88 15.57
N PRO A 272 -3.28 15.42 16.07
CA PRO A 272 -4.68 14.99 15.84
C PRO A 272 -5.69 16.12 15.50
N GLY A 273 -6.89 15.76 15.02
CA GLY A 273 -8.06 16.66 15.01
C GLY A 273 -8.65 17.03 13.63
N TYR A 274 -8.73 16.11 12.66
CA TYR A 274 -9.62 16.36 11.52
C TYR A 274 -11.07 16.23 11.99
N VAL A 275 -11.66 17.36 12.37
CA VAL A 275 -13.10 17.54 12.43
C VAL A 275 -13.56 17.66 10.98
N CYS A 276 -14.46 16.78 10.55
CA CYS A 276 -15.25 17.03 9.33
C CYS A 276 -15.95 18.37 9.50
N HIS A 277 -15.37 19.44 8.96
CA HIS A 277 -16.10 20.70 8.81
C HIS A 277 -16.97 20.56 7.58
N GLY A 278 -18.24 20.24 7.83
CA GLY A 278 -19.28 20.27 6.83
C GLY A 278 -20.30 19.17 7.06
N ASN A 279 -21.19 19.38 8.04
CA ASN A 279 -22.55 18.87 7.91
C ASN A 279 -23.07 19.33 6.56
N ALA A 280 -23.16 18.43 5.58
CA ALA A 280 -24.18 18.55 4.56
C ALA A 280 -25.50 18.46 5.34
N THR A 281 -26.07 19.63 5.61
CA THR A 281 -27.43 19.77 6.10
C THR A 281 -28.33 18.89 5.26
N THR A 282 -29.13 18.08 5.95
CA THR A 282 -30.25 17.31 5.40
C THR A 282 -30.98 18.08 4.30
N GLY A 283 -30.84 17.61 3.07
CA GLY A 283 -31.48 18.16 1.89
C GLY A 283 -30.66 17.85 0.64
N ASP A 284 -31.09 16.80 -0.07
CA ASP A 284 -30.79 16.47 -1.47
C ASP A 284 -29.50 15.68 -1.80
N ALA A 285 -29.76 14.46 -2.30
CA ALA A 285 -28.89 13.47 -2.92
C ALA A 285 -27.76 12.87 -2.06
N LEU A 286 -27.84 11.55 -1.81
CA LEU A 286 -26.69 10.71 -1.47
C LEU A 286 -25.56 11.03 -2.46
N GLU A 287 -24.50 11.70 -2.01
CA GLU A 287 -23.35 12.03 -2.85
C GLU A 287 -22.63 10.71 -3.16
N TYR A 288 -22.97 10.07 -4.29
CA TYR A 288 -22.33 8.85 -4.75
C TYR A 288 -20.84 9.13 -4.98
N THR A 289 -19.98 8.54 -4.16
CA THR A 289 -18.52 8.65 -4.34
C THR A 289 -18.02 7.47 -5.15
N TYR A 290 -17.08 7.72 -6.06
CA TYR A 290 -16.46 6.64 -6.83
C TYR A 290 -15.73 5.65 -5.91
N ALA A 291 -15.90 4.35 -6.19
CA ALA A 291 -15.33 3.25 -5.40
C ALA A 291 -15.61 3.43 -3.91
N GLN A 292 -16.90 3.58 -3.57
CA GLN A 292 -17.33 3.86 -2.20
C GLN A 292 -16.80 2.79 -1.23
N PRO A 293 -16.14 3.19 -0.13
CA PRO A 293 -15.69 2.24 0.88
C PRO A 293 -16.89 1.70 1.66
N ARG A 294 -16.93 0.39 1.87
CA ARG A 294 -17.93 -0.30 2.70
C ARG A 294 -17.23 -0.97 3.88
N LEU A 295 -17.77 -0.81 5.08
CA LEU A 295 -17.33 -1.61 6.22
C LEU A 295 -17.83 -3.04 6.01
N GLU A 296 -16.90 -3.94 5.69
CA GLU A 296 -17.19 -5.35 5.40
C GLU A 296 -17.43 -6.13 6.70
N LYS A 297 -16.51 -5.96 7.66
CA LYS A 297 -16.53 -6.68 8.95
C LYS A 297 -15.62 -6.02 9.97
N VAL A 298 -15.85 -6.38 11.23
CA VAL A 298 -14.99 -6.03 12.37
C VAL A 298 -14.32 -7.31 12.87
N ILE A 299 -13.00 -7.26 13.06
CA ILE A 299 -12.16 -8.40 13.47
C ILE A 299 -11.35 -8.00 14.72
N PRO A 300 -10.85 -8.94 15.52
CA PRO A 300 -9.93 -8.62 16.61
C PRO A 300 -8.62 -7.99 16.10
N GLN A 301 -7.97 -7.18 16.93
CA GLN A 301 -6.59 -6.78 16.71
C GLN A 301 -5.64 -7.99 16.72
N CYS A 302 -4.46 -7.80 16.13
CA CYS A 302 -3.39 -8.77 16.18
C CYS A 302 -3.07 -9.09 17.65
N PRO A 303 -3.13 -10.37 18.06
CA PRO A 303 -2.93 -10.73 19.45
C PRO A 303 -1.48 -10.51 19.87
N ASP A 304 -1.25 -10.14 21.12
CA ASP A 304 0.10 -9.96 21.67
C ASP A 304 0.97 -11.22 21.56
N LEU A 305 0.33 -12.40 21.54
CA LEU A 305 1.00 -13.69 21.32
C LEU A 305 1.74 -13.74 19.97
N ALA A 306 1.27 -13.03 18.93
CA ALA A 306 1.97 -12.96 17.65
C ALA A 306 3.36 -12.31 17.76
N PHE A 307 3.55 -11.47 18.79
CA PHE A 307 4.80 -10.78 19.13
C PHE A 307 5.54 -11.42 20.32
N ALA A 308 5.07 -12.57 20.82
CA ALA A 308 5.70 -13.23 21.96
C ALA A 308 7.16 -13.57 21.67
N GLY A 309 8.05 -13.22 22.61
CA GLY A 309 9.50 -13.41 22.47
C GLY A 309 10.19 -12.43 21.50
N VAL A 310 9.45 -11.49 20.90
CA VAL A 310 10.04 -10.43 20.09
C VAL A 310 10.43 -9.27 21.00
N HIS A 311 11.73 -9.00 21.06
CA HIS A 311 12.28 -7.92 21.87
C HIS A 311 13.04 -6.92 20.99
N CYS A 312 12.92 -5.65 21.35
CA CYS A 312 13.68 -4.55 20.77
C CYS A 312 14.31 -3.75 21.90
N GLU A 313 15.54 -3.27 21.69
CA GLU A 313 16.19 -2.40 22.66
C GLU A 313 15.43 -1.07 22.80
N SER A 314 15.30 -0.57 24.03
CA SER A 314 14.57 0.67 24.32
C SER A 314 15.13 1.88 23.56
N SER A 315 16.45 1.95 23.41
CA SER A 315 17.17 2.99 22.63
C SER A 315 16.83 2.93 21.14
N ALA A 316 16.69 1.73 20.59
CA ALA A 316 16.27 1.52 19.21
C ALA A 316 14.82 1.99 19.03
N LEU A 317 13.90 1.61 19.93
CA LEU A 317 12.50 2.05 19.87
C LEU A 317 12.35 3.57 19.94
N GLU A 318 13.14 4.26 20.76
CA GLU A 318 13.16 5.72 20.81
C GLU A 318 13.59 6.34 19.48
N SER A 319 14.65 5.80 18.88
CA SER A 319 15.14 6.24 17.56
C SER A 319 14.11 5.99 16.46
N ILE A 320 13.41 4.86 16.52
CA ILE A 320 12.34 4.48 15.58
C ILE A 320 11.17 5.46 15.66
N ARG A 321 10.75 5.86 16.87
CA ARG A 321 9.67 6.84 17.04
C ARG A 321 10.00 8.19 16.39
N SER A 322 11.25 8.63 16.51
CA SER A 322 11.74 9.85 15.86
C SER A 322 11.75 9.70 14.33
N LEU A 323 12.22 8.56 13.82
CA LEU A 323 12.30 8.29 12.38
C LEU A 323 10.92 8.15 11.70
N ALA A 324 9.96 7.54 12.41
CA ALA A 324 8.64 7.20 11.89
C ALA A 324 7.77 8.41 11.52
N SER A 325 8.13 9.63 11.95
CA SER A 325 7.43 10.86 11.58
C SER A 325 7.66 11.26 10.11
N ASP A 326 8.86 10.96 9.58
CA ASP A 326 9.33 11.45 8.28
C ASP A 326 9.66 10.31 7.30
N THR A 327 9.69 9.06 7.79
CA THR A 327 9.94 7.86 6.98
C THR A 327 8.74 6.96 6.97
N ARG A 328 8.41 6.43 5.80
CA ARG A 328 7.45 5.35 5.64
C ARG A 328 8.16 4.08 5.24
N VAL A 329 7.76 2.97 5.84
CA VAL A 329 8.15 1.62 5.42
C VAL A 329 6.89 0.85 5.05
N SER A 330 6.94 0.15 3.92
CA SER A 330 5.93 -0.81 3.51
C SER A 330 6.55 -2.19 3.54
N VAL A 331 5.90 -3.15 4.20
CA VAL A 331 6.29 -4.57 4.18
C VAL A 331 5.24 -5.31 3.37
N SER A 332 5.60 -5.71 2.15
CA SER A 332 4.71 -6.38 1.21
C SER A 332 4.96 -7.89 1.21
N ILE A 333 4.12 -8.63 1.91
CA ILE A 333 4.21 -10.07 2.18
C ILE A 333 3.37 -10.84 1.17
N ARG A 334 3.90 -11.99 0.72
CA ARG A 334 3.35 -12.80 -0.36
C ARG A 334 3.80 -14.26 -0.23
N ARG A 335 3.17 -15.13 -1.00
CA ARG A 335 3.68 -16.46 -1.31
C ARG A 335 4.30 -16.45 -2.70
N ALA A 336 5.60 -16.60 -2.77
CA ALA A 336 6.40 -16.55 -3.98
C ALA A 336 6.45 -17.90 -4.71
N LYS A 337 6.51 -19.02 -3.97
CA LYS A 337 6.70 -20.36 -4.53
C LYS A 337 5.48 -21.25 -4.29
N GLU A 338 5.14 -22.06 -5.30
CA GLU A 338 4.28 -23.21 -5.05
C GLU A 338 5.02 -24.15 -4.09
N SER A 339 4.35 -24.60 -3.03
CA SER A 339 4.95 -25.59 -2.14
C SER A 339 5.19 -26.86 -2.96
N ILE A 340 6.43 -27.34 -3.01
CA ILE A 340 6.68 -28.71 -3.49
C ILE A 340 5.92 -29.61 -2.53
N VAL A 341 4.82 -30.20 -2.99
CA VAL A 341 4.18 -31.31 -2.29
C VAL A 341 5.20 -32.44 -2.35
N THR A 342 6.07 -32.52 -1.34
CA THR A 342 6.83 -33.74 -1.09
C THR A 342 5.79 -34.78 -0.70
N SER A 343 5.47 -35.63 -1.66
CA SER A 343 4.58 -36.79 -1.52
C SER A 343 5.20 -37.84 -0.60
#